data_AF-A0A812PPB4-F1
#
_entry.id   AF-A0A812PPB4-F1
#
_cell.length_a   1.000
_cell.length_b   1.000
_cell.length_c   1.000
_cell.angle_alpha   90.00
_cell.angle_beta   90.00
_cell.angle_gamma   90.00
#
_symmetry.space_group_name_H-M   'P 1'
#
loop_
_entity.id
_entity.type
_entity.pdbx_description
1 polymer ?
#
loop_
_entity_poly.entity_id
_entity_poly.type
_entity_poly.pdbx_seq_one_letter_code
_entity_poly.pdbx_strand_id
1 'polypeptide(L)'
;MLGGHSHPGVAKWKAVLDMYKRRHLGWASAARLLIQNASYEIPALKKQAAACERQVADCTARQADLDRQEANARTRYRELLAEMGIEGIDIRNELTAHSAQELPKLALEMFEILRDVGEDLHSYYRAFGGHVAGRPATDVEVLPFLLAVATSSEVNVEDLEEKVPEFRTARVDAESRKARRPQPVVAEPVAAGASATIDWGITMASEGAADAGSGGINWEVDDAKEAPAISTTETGAQGGIDWSAISFDGLEVSAEKDPEDVAASQGPGLLLADHAARELLMREVAEAVAFLVERCADLAAGGAGSEEYGPREEQRSLAEVEGFRDKINKVEGILTSRRTQRLVLLHSSKSYLERAARRIEVAKQQCGKPGQRKAELEKVKAEQLAEAKRARAEIDKLKSATVAAKEDLEGELSAHFKSTVRIVGEILQI
;
A
#
# COMPACT_ATOMS: atom_id res chain seq x y z
N MET A 1 51.65 -51.84 -57.23
CA MET A 1 51.61 -50.95 -56.05
C MET A 1 50.61 -49.85 -56.37
N LEU A 2 49.49 -49.60 -55.69
CA LEU A 2 48.93 -50.05 -54.42
C LEU A 2 47.60 -50.79 -54.70
N GLY A 3 47.43 -51.96 -54.08
CA GLY A 3 46.26 -52.83 -54.24
C GLY A 3 44.99 -52.19 -53.69
N GLY A 4 43.95 -52.20 -54.51
CA GLY A 4 42.60 -51.80 -54.15
C GLY A 4 41.99 -52.77 -53.13
N HIS A 5 42.18 -52.49 -51.86
CA HIS A 5 41.32 -53.04 -50.81
C HIS A 5 39.99 -52.28 -50.84
N SER A 6 39.12 -52.67 -51.77
CA SER A 6 37.70 -52.35 -51.69
C SER A 6 37.16 -53.05 -50.44
N HIS A 7 37.11 -52.33 -49.32
CA HIS A 7 36.60 -52.85 -48.07
C HIS A 7 35.19 -53.42 -48.33
N PRO A 8 34.85 -54.66 -47.89
CA PRO A 8 33.56 -55.29 -48.21
C PRO A 8 32.34 -54.44 -47.85
N GLY A 9 32.47 -53.56 -46.84
CA GLY A 9 31.44 -52.58 -46.47
C GLY A 9 31.24 -51.49 -47.53
N VAL A 10 32.32 -50.95 -48.11
CA VAL A 10 32.26 -49.89 -49.14
C VAL A 10 31.64 -50.41 -50.44
N ALA A 11 31.95 -51.65 -50.82
CA ALA A 11 31.33 -52.30 -51.98
C ALA A 11 29.82 -52.51 -51.82
N LYS A 12 29.38 -52.93 -50.61
CA LYS A 12 27.95 -53.06 -50.28
C LYS A 12 27.23 -51.71 -50.31
N TRP A 13 27.82 -50.66 -49.71
CA TRP A 13 27.26 -49.30 -49.77
C TRP A 13 27.17 -48.75 -51.19
N LYS A 14 28.19 -49.00 -52.02
CA LYS A 14 28.17 -48.62 -53.44
C LYS A 14 27.06 -49.32 -54.22
N ALA A 15 26.83 -50.62 -53.96
CA ALA A 15 25.72 -51.36 -54.57
C ALA A 15 24.35 -50.81 -54.16
N VAL A 16 24.19 -50.40 -52.90
CA VAL A 16 22.97 -49.74 -52.40
C VAL A 16 22.77 -48.39 -53.09
N LEU A 17 23.81 -47.57 -53.22
CA LEU A 17 23.78 -46.29 -53.95
C LEU A 17 23.44 -46.48 -55.43
N ASP A 18 24.00 -47.48 -56.10
CA ASP A 18 23.70 -47.78 -57.50
C ASP A 18 22.24 -48.23 -57.68
N MET A 19 21.70 -49.03 -56.75
CA MET A 19 20.28 -49.44 -56.77
C MET A 19 19.35 -48.26 -56.52
N TYR A 20 19.73 -47.35 -55.63
CA TYR A 20 19.00 -46.13 -55.32
C TYR A 20 18.96 -45.14 -56.50
N LYS A 21 20.08 -45.03 -57.23
CA LYS A 21 20.17 -44.22 -58.46
C LYS A 21 19.46 -44.85 -59.66
N ARG A 22 19.55 -46.17 -59.85
CA ARG A 22 18.97 -46.88 -61.01
C ARG A 22 17.45 -46.80 -61.14
N ARG A 23 16.73 -46.64 -60.03
CA ARG A 23 15.25 -46.56 -60.04
C ARG A 23 14.72 -45.14 -59.90
N HIS A 24 15.58 -44.11 -60.03
CA HIS A 24 15.23 -42.71 -59.76
C HIS A 24 14.60 -42.49 -58.38
N LEU A 25 14.85 -43.42 -57.43
CA LEU A 25 14.29 -43.39 -56.09
C LEU A 25 14.82 -42.17 -55.31
N GLY A 26 16.06 -41.78 -55.61
CA GLY A 26 16.70 -40.56 -55.11
C GLY A 26 15.91 -39.30 -55.40
N TRP A 27 15.36 -39.16 -56.61
CA TRP A 27 14.55 -38.00 -56.97
C TRP A 27 13.24 -37.95 -56.20
N ALA A 28 12.59 -39.10 -56.02
CA ALA A 28 11.35 -39.17 -55.24
C ALA A 28 11.59 -38.80 -53.76
N SER A 29 12.69 -39.26 -53.16
CA SER A 29 13.04 -38.88 -51.79
C SER A 29 13.49 -37.42 -51.65
N ALA A 30 14.23 -36.88 -52.63
CA ALA A 30 14.63 -35.48 -52.63
C ALA A 30 13.40 -34.58 -52.79
N ALA A 31 12.50 -34.90 -53.71
CA ALA A 31 11.22 -34.21 -53.87
C ALA A 31 10.39 -34.25 -52.58
N ARG A 32 10.31 -35.42 -51.92
CA ARG A 32 9.62 -35.55 -50.64
C ARG A 32 10.24 -34.69 -49.54
N LEU A 33 11.57 -34.65 -49.45
CA LEU A 33 12.30 -33.80 -48.50
C LEU A 33 12.03 -32.32 -48.75
N LEU A 34 12.07 -31.88 -50.01
CA LEU A 34 11.77 -30.50 -50.39
C LEU A 34 10.35 -30.10 -50.00
N ILE A 35 9.37 -30.97 -50.26
CA ILE A 35 7.96 -30.76 -49.87
C ILE A 35 7.84 -30.70 -48.34
N GLN A 36 8.48 -31.63 -47.62
CA GLN A 36 8.43 -31.66 -46.16
C GLN A 36 8.99 -30.37 -45.55
N ASN A 37 10.15 -29.92 -46.02
CA ASN A 37 10.81 -28.73 -45.50
C ASN A 37 10.04 -27.46 -45.84
N ALA A 38 9.57 -27.33 -47.08
CA ALA A 38 8.88 -26.13 -47.55
C ALA A 38 7.46 -26.00 -46.99
N SER A 39 6.71 -27.10 -46.92
CA SER A 39 5.29 -27.07 -46.55
C SER A 39 5.04 -27.26 -45.04
N TYR A 40 5.98 -27.85 -44.29
CA TYR A 40 5.75 -28.20 -42.88
C TYR A 40 6.84 -27.69 -41.94
N GLU A 41 8.09 -28.11 -42.10
CA GLU A 41 9.14 -27.85 -41.10
C GLU A 41 9.46 -26.35 -40.95
N ILE A 42 9.74 -25.66 -42.07
CA ILE A 42 10.08 -24.23 -42.04
C ILE A 42 8.88 -23.38 -41.58
N PRO A 43 7.65 -23.60 -42.09
CA PRO A 43 6.48 -22.90 -41.55
C PRO A 43 6.23 -23.14 -40.07
N ALA A 44 6.38 -24.38 -39.58
CA ALA A 44 6.20 -24.72 -38.17
C ALA A 44 7.21 -24.00 -37.28
N LEU A 45 8.50 -24.03 -37.65
CA LEU A 45 9.54 -23.31 -36.91
C LEU A 45 9.36 -21.78 -37.00
N LYS A 46 8.92 -21.24 -38.14
CA LYS A 46 8.56 -19.81 -38.26
C LYS A 46 7.43 -19.45 -37.30
N LYS A 47 6.40 -20.29 -37.19
CA LYS A 47 5.29 -20.11 -36.25
C LYS A 47 5.76 -20.17 -34.80
N GLN A 48 6.65 -21.12 -34.46
CA GLN A 48 7.26 -21.23 -33.12
C GLN A 48 8.08 -19.98 -32.78
N ALA A 49 8.96 -19.52 -33.67
CA ALA A 49 9.76 -18.32 -33.46
C ALA A 49 8.88 -17.07 -33.25
N ALA A 50 7.84 -16.91 -34.07
CA ALA A 50 6.88 -15.81 -33.92
C ALA A 50 6.10 -15.89 -32.59
N ALA A 51 5.74 -17.08 -32.12
CA ALA A 51 5.08 -17.27 -30.83
C ALA A 51 6.00 -16.86 -29.66
N CYS A 52 7.26 -17.31 -29.66
CA CYS A 52 8.25 -16.89 -28.67
C CYS A 52 8.48 -15.37 -28.68
N GLU A 53 8.53 -14.75 -29.86
CA GLU A 53 8.69 -13.29 -30.00
C GLU A 53 7.48 -12.51 -29.46
N ARG A 54 6.26 -13.00 -29.71
CA ARG A 54 5.05 -12.43 -29.09
C ARG A 54 5.11 -12.53 -27.57
N GLN A 55 5.50 -13.68 -27.03
CA GLN A 55 5.64 -13.85 -25.58
C GLN A 55 6.71 -12.92 -24.99
N VAL A 56 7.81 -12.67 -25.71
CA VAL A 56 8.82 -11.67 -25.32
C VAL A 56 8.20 -10.27 -25.28
N ALA A 57 7.44 -9.87 -26.31
CA ALA A 57 6.76 -8.57 -26.35
C ALA A 57 5.77 -8.41 -25.18
N ASP A 58 4.98 -9.44 -24.91
CA ASP A 58 4.04 -9.44 -23.77
C ASP A 58 4.77 -9.33 -22.43
N CYS A 59 5.89 -10.04 -22.27
CA CYS A 59 6.74 -9.90 -21.09
C CYS A 59 7.26 -8.46 -20.94
N THR A 60 7.68 -7.82 -22.04
CA THR A 60 8.13 -6.42 -21.99
C THR A 60 7.02 -5.43 -21.62
N ALA A 61 5.81 -5.62 -22.13
CA ALA A 61 4.66 -4.80 -21.76
C ALA A 61 4.34 -4.96 -20.25
N ARG A 62 4.30 -6.20 -19.76
CA ARG A 62 4.08 -6.51 -18.33
C ARG A 62 5.17 -5.92 -17.44
N GLN A 63 6.43 -5.91 -17.88
CA GLN A 63 7.54 -5.29 -17.16
C GLN A 63 7.34 -3.77 -17.03
N ALA A 64 6.91 -3.09 -18.08
CA ALA A 64 6.64 -1.65 -18.04
C ALA A 64 5.49 -1.31 -17.07
N ASP A 65 4.46 -2.15 -17.01
CA ASP A 65 3.37 -1.98 -16.04
C ASP A 65 3.83 -2.24 -14.60
N LEU A 66 4.68 -3.25 -14.37
CA LEU A 66 5.31 -3.48 -13.06
C LEU A 66 6.20 -2.31 -12.64
N ASP A 67 6.92 -1.67 -13.56
CA ASP A 67 7.73 -0.48 -13.28
C ASP A 67 6.88 0.71 -12.84
N ARG A 68 5.72 0.92 -13.49
CA ARG A 68 4.74 1.92 -13.06
C ARG A 68 4.19 1.60 -11.67
N GLN A 69 3.85 0.34 -11.42
CA GLN A 69 3.36 -0.11 -10.10
C GLN A 69 4.43 0.09 -9.02
N GLU A 70 5.69 -0.20 -9.30
CA GLU A 70 6.80 0.01 -8.37
C GLU A 70 7.01 1.49 -8.06
N ALA A 71 7.02 2.35 -9.09
CA ALA A 71 7.14 3.79 -8.91
C ALA A 71 6.01 4.35 -8.04
N ASN A 72 4.76 3.93 -8.32
CA ASN A 72 3.60 4.35 -7.54
C ASN A 72 3.68 3.85 -6.09
N ALA A 73 4.08 2.59 -5.87
CA ALA A 73 4.26 2.03 -4.53
C ALA A 73 5.33 2.79 -3.72
N ARG A 74 6.47 3.11 -4.36
CA ARG A 74 7.55 3.87 -3.73
C ARG A 74 7.14 5.31 -3.40
N THR A 75 6.41 5.99 -4.28
CA THR A 75 5.90 7.34 -4.00
C THR A 75 4.96 7.33 -2.81
N ARG A 76 3.99 6.41 -2.77
CA ARG A 76 3.05 6.27 -1.65
C ARG A 76 3.73 5.92 -0.35
N TYR A 77 4.75 5.04 -0.39
CA TYR A 77 5.54 4.73 0.78
C TYR A 77 6.28 5.96 1.32
N ARG A 78 6.84 6.80 0.44
CA ARG A 78 7.47 8.07 0.85
C ARG A 78 6.48 9.07 1.42
N GLU A 79 5.30 9.19 0.82
CA GLU A 79 4.22 10.04 1.34
C GLU A 79 3.82 9.58 2.74
N LEU A 80 3.67 8.27 2.95
CA LEU A 80 3.34 7.69 4.25
C LEU A 80 4.44 7.93 5.30
N LEU A 81 5.72 7.82 4.92
CA LEU A 81 6.84 8.18 5.80
C LEU A 81 6.84 9.67 6.16
N ALA A 82 6.54 10.55 5.19
CA ALA A 82 6.45 11.99 5.39
C ALA A 82 5.26 12.37 6.30
N GLU A 83 4.10 11.74 6.12
CA GLU A 83 2.92 11.94 6.98
C GLU A 83 3.21 11.58 8.44
N MET A 84 4.02 10.55 8.67
CA MET A 84 4.41 10.10 10.00
C MET A 84 5.67 10.80 10.55
N GLY A 85 6.36 11.59 9.72
CA GLY A 85 7.57 12.32 10.12
C GLY A 85 8.77 11.43 10.44
N ILE A 86 8.92 10.29 9.75
CA ILE A 86 9.96 9.27 10.01
C ILE A 86 10.77 8.92 8.74
N GLU A 87 11.93 8.30 8.90
CA GLU A 87 12.87 7.98 7.81
C GLU A 87 12.67 6.56 7.25
N GLY A 88 12.16 5.62 8.06
CA GLY A 88 11.84 4.25 7.66
C GLY A 88 12.96 3.23 7.86
N ILE A 89 13.96 3.54 8.69
CA ILE A 89 15.07 2.64 9.07
C ILE A 89 14.57 1.68 10.15
N ASP A 90 14.30 2.22 11.34
CA ASP A 90 13.78 1.49 12.51
C ASP A 90 12.41 2.04 12.90
N ILE A 91 11.40 1.63 12.14
CA ILE A 91 10.03 2.17 12.19
C ILE A 91 9.49 2.30 13.62
N ARG A 92 9.66 1.26 14.46
CA ARG A 92 9.14 1.28 15.85
C ARG A 92 9.82 2.35 16.70
N ASN A 93 11.15 2.43 16.64
CA ASN A 93 11.93 3.38 17.44
C ASN A 93 11.78 4.82 16.93
N GLU A 94 11.65 4.98 15.62
CA GLU A 94 11.39 6.30 15.02
C GLU A 94 10.00 6.81 15.39
N LEU A 95 8.98 5.95 15.38
CA LEU A 95 7.64 6.32 15.81
C LEU A 95 7.56 6.71 17.29
N THR A 96 8.24 5.97 18.18
CA THR A 96 8.31 6.33 19.61
C THR A 96 9.10 7.60 19.84
N ALA A 97 10.23 7.79 19.16
CA ALA A 97 11.01 9.00 19.25
C ALA A 97 10.23 10.22 18.73
N HIS A 98 9.51 10.06 17.61
CA HIS A 98 8.68 11.10 17.04
C HIS A 98 7.57 11.54 18.00
N SER A 99 6.82 10.60 18.58
CA SER A 99 5.78 10.95 19.57
C SER A 99 6.37 11.60 20.83
N ALA A 100 7.50 11.08 21.33
CA ALA A 100 8.18 11.63 22.50
C ALA A 100 8.74 13.04 22.27
N GLN A 101 9.10 13.41 21.04
CA GLN A 101 9.64 14.73 20.71
C GLN A 101 8.55 15.75 20.37
N GLU A 102 7.51 15.36 19.63
CA GLU A 102 6.49 16.28 19.13
C GLU A 102 5.40 16.58 20.15
N LEU A 103 5.04 15.62 21.01
CA LEU A 103 3.99 15.81 22.01
C LEU A 103 4.34 16.90 23.04
N PRO A 104 5.58 16.99 23.57
CA PRO A 104 5.98 18.10 24.44
C PRO A 104 5.93 19.47 23.75
N LYS A 105 6.25 19.57 22.45
CA LYS A 105 6.19 20.85 21.71
C LYS A 105 4.76 21.38 21.63
N LEU A 106 3.81 20.50 21.33
CA LEU A 106 2.38 20.84 21.31
C LEU A 106 1.86 21.22 22.70
N ALA A 107 2.33 20.52 23.74
CA ALA A 107 2.02 20.88 25.12
C ALA A 107 2.54 22.28 25.48
N LEU A 108 3.79 22.59 25.11
CA LEU A 108 4.39 23.90 25.35
C LEU A 108 3.65 25.03 24.62
N GLU A 109 3.31 24.85 23.33
CA GLU A 109 2.52 25.82 22.56
C GLU A 109 1.18 26.11 23.25
N MET A 110 0.49 25.05 23.69
CA MET A 110 -0.76 25.18 24.43
C MET A 110 -0.56 25.92 25.77
N PHE A 111 0.47 25.58 26.54
CA PHE A 111 0.75 26.23 27.82
C PHE A 111 1.13 27.70 27.67
N GLU A 112 1.85 28.07 26.61
CA GLU A 112 2.17 29.47 26.33
C GLU A 112 0.90 30.28 26.08
N ILE A 113 -0.05 29.72 25.31
CA ILE A 113 -1.35 30.36 25.06
C ILE A 113 -2.17 30.44 26.36
N LEU A 114 -2.24 29.36 27.14
CA LEU A 114 -2.98 29.35 28.40
C LEU A 114 -2.36 30.31 29.43
N ARG A 115 -1.04 30.45 29.50
CA ARG A 115 -0.38 31.40 30.41
C ARG A 115 -0.63 32.86 30.01
N ASP A 116 -0.73 33.13 28.71
CA ASP A 116 -0.99 34.48 28.18
C ASP A 116 -2.44 34.95 28.40
N VAL A 117 -3.39 34.03 28.68
CA VAL A 117 -4.83 34.34 28.66
C VAL A 117 -5.57 33.86 29.90
N GLY A 118 -5.06 32.82 30.57
CA GLY A 118 -5.77 32.07 31.58
C GLY A 118 -6.16 32.89 32.81
N GLU A 119 -5.27 33.72 33.34
CA GLU A 119 -5.57 34.58 34.50
C GLU A 119 -6.61 35.65 34.16
N ASP A 120 -6.44 36.33 33.03
CA ASP A 120 -7.37 37.36 32.56
C ASP A 120 -8.76 36.78 32.28
N LEU A 121 -8.82 35.65 31.56
CA LEU A 121 -10.06 34.95 31.27
C LEU A 121 -10.76 34.47 32.53
N HIS A 122 -9.99 33.89 33.47
CA HIS A 122 -10.51 33.43 34.74
C HIS A 122 -11.10 34.57 35.56
N SER A 123 -10.40 35.70 35.65
CA SER A 123 -10.91 36.90 36.34
C SER A 123 -12.20 37.42 35.70
N TYR A 124 -12.25 37.47 34.37
CA TYR A 124 -13.41 37.93 33.61
C TYR A 124 -14.62 37.02 33.81
N TYR A 125 -14.45 35.70 33.68
CA TYR A 125 -15.53 34.74 33.84
C TYR A 125 -16.03 34.71 35.29
N ARG A 126 -15.11 34.73 36.27
CA ARG A 126 -15.49 34.77 37.68
C ARG A 126 -16.27 36.03 38.05
N ALA A 127 -15.84 37.20 37.58
CA ALA A 127 -16.54 38.46 37.83
C ALA A 127 -17.97 38.41 37.27
N PHE A 128 -18.10 38.03 35.99
CA PHE A 128 -19.39 37.87 35.34
C PHE A 128 -20.31 36.86 36.05
N GLY A 129 -19.78 35.69 36.42
CA GLY A 129 -20.53 34.67 37.15
C GLY A 129 -21.02 35.15 38.52
N GLY A 130 -20.18 35.91 39.24
CA GLY A 130 -20.54 36.54 40.50
C GLY A 130 -21.67 37.56 40.35
N HIS A 131 -21.57 38.44 39.34
CA HIS A 131 -22.60 39.44 39.06
C HIS A 131 -23.95 38.80 38.70
N VAL A 132 -23.95 37.81 37.80
CA VAL A 132 -25.18 37.10 37.41
C VAL A 132 -25.79 36.34 38.59
N ALA A 133 -24.96 35.75 39.45
CA ALA A 133 -25.42 35.01 40.63
C ALA A 133 -25.79 35.90 41.83
N GLY A 134 -25.51 37.21 41.78
CA GLY A 134 -25.67 38.13 42.91
C GLY A 134 -24.77 37.78 44.11
N ARG A 135 -23.63 37.12 43.86
CA ARG A 135 -22.66 36.68 44.87
C ARG A 135 -21.33 37.40 44.68
N PRO A 136 -20.51 37.55 45.73
CA PRO A 136 -19.16 38.05 45.54
C PRO A 136 -18.37 37.08 44.63
N ALA A 137 -17.55 37.64 43.75
CA ALA A 137 -16.72 36.89 42.80
C ALA A 137 -15.85 35.81 43.47
N THR A 138 -15.50 35.98 44.76
CA THR A 138 -14.71 35.04 45.55
C THR A 138 -15.38 33.67 45.76
N ASP A 139 -16.71 33.61 45.66
CA ASP A 139 -17.49 32.41 45.97
C ASP A 139 -17.76 31.55 44.73
N VAL A 140 -17.30 31.99 43.56
CA VAL A 140 -17.51 31.31 42.27
C VAL A 140 -16.19 30.69 41.81
N GLU A 141 -16.14 29.36 41.82
CA GLU A 141 -15.07 28.58 41.20
C GLU A 141 -15.45 28.28 39.75
N VAL A 142 -14.64 28.80 38.81
CA VAL A 142 -14.74 28.55 37.37
C VAL A 142 -13.37 28.09 36.88
N LEU A 143 -13.36 27.16 35.93
CA LEU A 143 -12.16 26.70 35.21
C LEU A 143 -10.92 26.43 36.12
N PRO A 144 -11.06 25.69 37.23
CA PRO A 144 -9.99 25.51 38.21
C PRO A 144 -8.75 24.83 37.61
N PHE A 145 -8.91 23.87 36.68
CA PHE A 145 -7.81 23.17 36.07
C PHE A 145 -7.06 24.02 35.05
N LEU A 146 -7.77 24.77 34.21
CA LEU A 146 -7.21 25.70 33.25
C LEU A 146 -6.40 26.78 33.96
N LEU A 147 -6.93 27.34 35.05
CA LEU A 147 -6.21 28.32 35.87
C LEU A 147 -4.95 27.69 36.49
N ALA A 148 -5.06 26.48 37.04
CA ALA A 148 -3.91 25.79 37.62
C ALA A 148 -2.81 25.53 36.58
N VAL A 149 -3.18 25.18 35.35
CA VAL A 149 -2.25 25.01 34.22
C VAL A 149 -1.65 26.34 33.80
N ALA A 150 -2.44 27.42 33.71
CA ALA A 150 -1.98 28.74 33.29
C ALA A 150 -1.01 29.41 34.28
N THR A 151 -1.22 29.21 35.58
CA THR A 151 -0.45 29.83 36.67
C THR A 151 0.81 29.04 37.07
N SER A 152 0.93 27.79 36.64
CA SER A 152 2.07 26.94 37.00
C SER A 152 3.29 27.25 36.14
N SER A 153 4.44 27.53 36.79
CA SER A 153 5.71 27.79 36.09
C SER A 153 6.30 26.53 35.45
N GLU A 154 6.10 25.38 36.10
CA GLU A 154 6.42 24.05 35.58
C GLU A 154 5.15 23.20 35.66
N VAL A 155 4.79 22.55 34.55
CA VAL A 155 3.60 21.69 34.51
C VAL A 155 4.01 20.30 34.98
N ASN A 156 3.99 20.10 36.30
CA ASN A 156 4.08 18.79 36.90
C ASN A 156 2.68 18.27 37.25
N VAL A 157 2.43 17.01 36.94
CA VAL A 157 1.12 16.37 37.17
C VAL A 157 0.82 16.30 38.67
N GLU A 158 1.84 16.05 39.49
CA GLU A 158 1.72 15.95 40.96
C GLU A 158 1.31 17.30 41.59
N ASP A 159 1.91 18.40 41.14
CA ASP A 159 1.59 19.75 41.62
C ASP A 159 0.16 20.16 41.25
N LEU A 160 -0.32 19.73 40.08
CA LEU A 160 -1.69 19.97 39.64
C LEU A 160 -2.71 19.16 40.45
N GLU A 161 -2.37 17.94 40.90
CA GLU A 161 -3.23 17.15 41.79
C GLU A 161 -3.36 17.74 43.19
N GLU A 162 -2.38 18.51 43.65
CA GLU A 162 -2.48 19.25 44.90
C GLU A 162 -3.37 20.48 44.76
N LYS A 163 -3.22 21.21 43.65
CA LYS A 163 -4.00 22.44 43.38
C LYS A 163 -5.46 22.16 43.01
N VAL A 164 -5.76 21.03 42.37
CA VAL A 164 -7.09 20.73 41.81
C VAL A 164 -7.59 19.37 42.32
N PRO A 165 -8.48 19.34 43.33
CA PRO A 165 -8.98 18.08 43.90
C PRO A 165 -9.80 17.26 42.90
N GLU A 166 -10.51 17.92 41.98
CA GLU A 166 -11.27 17.26 40.91
C GLU A 166 -10.39 16.44 39.97
N PHE A 167 -9.17 16.93 39.72
CA PHE A 167 -8.20 16.23 38.89
C PHE A 167 -7.71 14.96 39.57
N ARG A 168 -7.41 15.03 40.87
CA ARG A 168 -7.07 13.85 41.68
C ARG A 168 -8.17 12.80 41.67
N THR A 169 -9.44 13.22 41.84
CA THR A 169 -10.56 12.27 41.77
C THR A 169 -10.72 11.66 40.38
N ALA A 170 -10.56 12.46 39.32
CA ALA A 170 -10.66 11.97 37.95
C ALA A 170 -9.55 10.94 37.61
N ARG A 171 -8.33 11.13 38.13
CA ARG A 171 -7.24 10.17 37.98
C ARG A 171 -7.50 8.86 38.73
N VAL A 172 -7.95 8.93 39.99
CA VAL A 172 -8.33 7.73 40.77
C VAL A 172 -9.48 6.97 40.12
N ASP A 173 -10.48 7.68 39.58
CA ASP A 173 -11.58 7.09 38.84
C ASP A 173 -11.10 6.43 37.53
N ALA A 174 -10.16 7.05 36.82
CA ALA A 174 -9.56 6.47 35.63
C ALA A 174 -8.79 5.18 35.95
N GLU A 175 -8.01 5.16 37.03
CA GLU A 175 -7.28 3.98 37.50
C GLU A 175 -8.21 2.85 37.94
N SER A 176 -9.27 3.16 38.69
CA SER A 176 -10.26 2.16 39.10
C SER A 176 -11.02 1.58 37.91
N ARG A 177 -11.32 2.39 36.88
CA ARG A 177 -11.89 1.93 35.60
C ARG A 177 -10.92 1.02 34.84
N LYS A 178 -9.60 1.26 34.92
CA LYS A 178 -8.58 0.35 34.38
C LYS A 178 -8.60 -1.00 35.12
N ALA A 179 -8.59 -0.98 36.45
CA ALA A 179 -8.52 -2.18 37.29
C ALA A 179 -9.78 -3.06 37.24
N ARG A 180 -10.96 -2.46 37.09
CA ARG A 180 -12.26 -3.18 37.06
C ARG A 180 -12.56 -3.85 35.72
N ARG A 181 -11.75 -3.59 34.69
CA ARG A 181 -12.01 -4.09 33.34
C ARG A 181 -11.43 -5.50 33.20
N PRO A 182 -12.22 -6.52 32.84
CA PRO A 182 -11.73 -7.89 32.78
C PRO A 182 -10.60 -7.98 31.76
N GLN A 183 -9.44 -8.48 32.19
CA GLN A 183 -8.37 -8.87 31.29
C GLN A 183 -8.94 -9.92 30.31
N PRO A 184 -8.61 -9.85 29.01
CA PRO A 184 -8.92 -10.97 28.13
C PRO A 184 -8.25 -12.20 28.73
N VAL A 185 -9.07 -13.16 29.16
CA VAL A 185 -8.61 -14.45 29.66
C VAL A 185 -7.72 -15.01 28.56
N VAL A 186 -6.42 -15.10 28.81
CA VAL A 186 -5.49 -15.85 27.97
C VAL A 186 -6.00 -17.28 28.05
N ALA A 187 -6.75 -17.71 27.05
CA ALA A 187 -7.13 -19.10 26.91
C ALA A 187 -5.84 -19.88 26.73
N GLU A 188 -5.46 -20.66 27.74
CA GLU A 188 -4.49 -21.73 27.59
C GLU A 188 -4.87 -22.60 26.38
N PRO A 189 -3.89 -23.16 25.65
CA PRO A 189 -4.17 -23.90 24.43
C PRO A 189 -4.89 -25.21 24.78
N VAL A 190 -6.22 -25.17 24.75
CA VAL A 190 -7.03 -26.37 24.83
C VAL A 190 -6.84 -27.13 23.53
N ALA A 191 -6.22 -28.30 23.64
CA ALA A 191 -6.00 -29.20 22.53
C ALA A 191 -7.33 -29.57 21.83
N ALA A 192 -7.33 -29.39 20.51
CA ALA A 192 -8.08 -30.11 19.50
C ALA A 192 -9.57 -30.44 19.76
N GLY A 193 -10.46 -29.78 19.02
CA GLY A 193 -11.77 -30.34 18.69
C GLY A 193 -12.78 -29.34 18.16
N ALA A 194 -13.15 -29.52 16.88
CA ALA A 194 -14.30 -28.96 16.18
C ALA A 194 -14.19 -27.53 15.61
N SER A 195 -14.29 -27.48 14.28
CA SER A 195 -14.36 -26.31 13.43
C SER A 195 -15.61 -25.47 13.70
N ALA A 196 -15.40 -24.18 13.95
CA ALA A 196 -16.36 -23.15 13.57
C ALA A 196 -15.66 -22.22 12.58
N THR A 197 -15.83 -22.55 11.30
CA THR A 197 -15.50 -21.72 10.16
C THR A 197 -16.18 -20.36 10.33
N ILE A 198 -15.40 -19.32 10.61
CA ILE A 198 -15.86 -17.94 10.55
C ILE A 198 -15.81 -17.54 9.06
N ASP A 199 -17.00 -17.42 8.50
CA ASP A 199 -17.31 -17.02 7.13
C ASP A 199 -16.95 -15.54 6.89
N TRP A 200 -15.82 -15.31 6.22
CA TRP A 200 -15.48 -14.01 5.64
C TRP A 200 -15.90 -14.04 4.17
N GLY A 201 -17.13 -13.59 3.92
CA GLY A 201 -17.84 -13.67 2.64
C GLY A 201 -17.02 -13.28 1.40
N ILE A 202 -16.34 -14.27 0.83
CA ILE A 202 -15.93 -14.30 -0.57
C ILE A 202 -16.77 -15.39 -1.23
N THR A 203 -17.91 -14.98 -1.75
CA THR A 203 -18.78 -15.79 -2.60
C THR A 203 -18.08 -16.03 -3.95
N MET A 204 -17.23 -17.04 -4.01
CA MET A 204 -16.93 -17.74 -5.26
C MET A 204 -18.12 -18.65 -5.55
N ALA A 205 -19.00 -18.20 -6.45
CA ALA A 205 -20.01 -19.07 -7.02
C ALA A 205 -19.33 -20.09 -7.93
N SER A 206 -19.23 -21.33 -7.46
CA SER A 206 -19.06 -22.49 -8.33
C SER A 206 -20.07 -23.56 -7.90
N GLU A 207 -21.18 -23.64 -8.62
CA GLU A 207 -22.03 -24.82 -8.62
C GLU A 207 -21.40 -25.92 -9.48
N GLY A 208 -21.54 -27.16 -9.02
CA GLY A 208 -21.64 -28.33 -9.90
C GLY A 208 -20.35 -29.11 -10.14
N ALA A 209 -20.02 -30.01 -9.20
CA ALA A 209 -19.22 -31.18 -9.51
C ALA A 209 -20.11 -32.22 -10.21
N ALA A 210 -19.80 -32.56 -11.47
CA ALA A 210 -19.95 -33.92 -11.96
C ALA A 210 -19.03 -34.17 -13.18
N ASP A 211 -18.26 -35.24 -13.01
CA ASP A 211 -17.72 -36.14 -14.02
C ASP A 211 -16.27 -35.97 -14.49
N ALA A 212 -15.63 -37.14 -14.55
CA ALA A 212 -14.22 -37.40 -14.68
C ALA A 212 -13.74 -37.26 -16.12
N GLY A 213 -12.51 -36.76 -16.30
CA GLY A 213 -11.87 -36.75 -17.61
C GLY A 213 -10.55 -36.02 -17.67
N SER A 214 -9.47 -36.76 -17.40
CA SER A 214 -8.17 -36.67 -18.09
C SER A 214 -7.89 -35.44 -18.98
N GLY A 215 -6.88 -34.66 -18.59
CA GLY A 215 -5.79 -34.24 -19.50
C GLY A 215 -6.04 -33.06 -20.44
N GLY A 216 -5.08 -32.13 -20.47
CA GLY A 216 -4.88 -31.22 -21.58
C GLY A 216 -5.03 -29.75 -21.21
N ILE A 217 -3.88 -29.09 -21.02
CA ILE A 217 -3.79 -27.64 -21.09
C ILE A 217 -4.12 -27.26 -22.54
N ASN A 218 -5.30 -26.68 -22.80
CA ASN A 218 -5.67 -26.20 -24.12
C ASN A 218 -5.27 -24.73 -24.28
N TRP A 219 -4.24 -24.49 -25.10
CA TRP A 219 -3.91 -23.17 -25.64
C TRP A 219 -4.34 -23.13 -27.11
N GLU A 220 -5.65 -23.13 -27.35
CA GLU A 220 -6.19 -22.89 -28.68
C GLU A 220 -6.52 -21.40 -28.85
N VAL A 221 -5.62 -20.75 -29.57
CA VAL A 221 -5.88 -19.59 -30.41
C VAL A 221 -6.87 -20.01 -31.49
N ASP A 222 -8.01 -19.32 -31.57
CA ASP A 222 -8.76 -19.22 -32.81
C ASP A 222 -9.14 -17.76 -33.10
N ASP A 223 -8.61 -17.28 -34.21
CA ASP A 223 -8.96 -16.05 -34.88
C ASP A 223 -10.28 -16.25 -35.66
N ALA A 224 -11.31 -15.44 -35.40
CA ALA A 224 -11.93 -14.57 -36.41
C ALA A 224 -13.37 -14.11 -36.06
N LYS A 225 -13.52 -12.78 -36.06
CA LYS A 225 -14.69 -11.96 -36.46
C LYS A 225 -16.04 -12.18 -35.75
N GLU A 226 -16.43 -11.17 -34.96
CA GLU A 226 -17.50 -10.21 -35.30
C GLU A 226 -17.56 -9.11 -34.24
N ALA A 227 -17.63 -7.84 -34.66
CA ALA A 227 -17.98 -6.74 -33.76
C ALA A 227 -19.49 -6.75 -33.54
N PRO A 228 -19.94 -6.44 -32.31
CA PRO A 228 -20.65 -5.18 -32.18
C PRO A 228 -20.22 -4.36 -30.95
N ALA A 229 -20.40 -3.05 -31.09
CA ALA A 229 -20.17 -2.07 -30.05
C ALA A 229 -21.03 -2.35 -28.81
N ILE A 230 -20.38 -2.49 -27.65
CA ILE A 230 -20.98 -2.33 -26.33
C ILE A 230 -20.05 -1.44 -25.52
N SER A 231 -20.59 -0.29 -25.12
CA SER A 231 -20.04 0.58 -24.10
C SER A 231 -20.05 -0.15 -22.76
N THR A 232 -18.87 -0.50 -22.24
CA THR A 232 -18.70 -1.02 -20.88
C THR A 232 -17.50 -0.37 -20.24
N THR A 233 -17.82 0.44 -19.24
CA THR A 233 -16.99 0.91 -18.14
C THR A 233 -15.74 0.06 -17.88
N GLU A 234 -14.59 0.73 -17.89
CA GLU A 234 -13.31 0.23 -17.43
C GLU A 234 -13.40 -0.20 -15.96
N THR A 235 -13.79 -1.44 -15.73
CA THR A 235 -13.33 -2.23 -14.57
C THR A 235 -12.49 -3.36 -15.13
N GLY A 236 -11.31 -3.00 -15.63
CA GLY A 236 -10.24 -3.94 -15.83
C GLY A 236 -9.79 -4.43 -14.46
N ALA A 237 -10.21 -5.63 -14.09
CA ALA A 237 -9.68 -6.39 -12.97
C ALA A 237 -8.21 -6.77 -13.24
N GLN A 238 -7.32 -5.78 -13.22
CA GLN A 238 -5.92 -5.97 -12.91
C GLN A 238 -5.80 -5.91 -11.40
N GLY A 239 -4.98 -6.78 -10.80
CA GLY A 239 -4.69 -6.82 -9.36
C GLY A 239 -4.07 -5.52 -8.86
N GLY A 240 -4.86 -4.46 -8.79
CA GLY A 240 -4.55 -3.20 -8.17
C GLY A 240 -4.43 -3.45 -6.68
N ILE A 241 -3.27 -3.13 -6.12
CA ILE A 241 -3.08 -3.11 -4.68
C ILE A 241 -4.13 -2.14 -4.11
N ASP A 242 -4.95 -2.60 -3.17
CA ASP A 242 -5.91 -1.75 -2.49
C ASP A 242 -5.18 -0.89 -1.46
N TRP A 243 -4.78 0.30 -1.89
CA TRP A 243 -4.07 1.26 -1.05
C TRP A 243 -4.99 2.00 -0.08
N SER A 244 -6.31 1.93 -0.26
CA SER A 244 -7.25 2.55 0.67
C SER A 244 -7.16 1.91 2.06
N ALA A 245 -6.86 0.60 2.12
CA ALA A 245 -6.61 -0.15 3.35
C ALA A 245 -5.31 0.23 4.09
N ILE A 246 -4.41 0.97 3.43
CA ILE A 246 -3.10 1.35 3.97
C ILE A 246 -3.10 2.81 4.44
N SER A 247 -4.09 3.60 4.02
CA SER A 247 -4.29 4.96 4.52
C SER A 247 -4.49 4.95 6.03
N PHE A 248 -3.78 5.85 6.71
CA PHE A 248 -3.90 6.03 8.15
C PHE A 248 -5.21 6.70 8.55
N ASP A 249 -5.96 7.26 7.60
CA ASP A 249 -7.26 7.87 7.86
C ASP A 249 -8.35 6.84 8.20
N GLY A 250 -8.15 5.58 7.80
CA GLY A 250 -8.96 4.43 8.22
C GLY A 250 -8.40 3.69 9.43
N LEU A 251 -7.33 4.19 10.07
CA LEU A 251 -6.98 3.75 11.42
C LEU A 251 -7.92 4.52 12.34
N GLU A 252 -9.12 3.98 12.53
CA GLU A 252 -10.08 4.59 13.47
C GLU A 252 -9.34 4.89 14.77
N VAL A 253 -9.55 6.11 15.28
CA VAL A 253 -9.22 6.53 16.64
C VAL A 253 -10.16 5.80 17.63
N SER A 254 -10.44 4.53 17.37
CA SER A 254 -11.06 3.62 18.30
C SER A 254 -9.96 3.30 19.30
N ALA A 255 -10.06 3.93 20.48
CA ALA A 255 -9.22 3.67 21.63
C ALA A 255 -9.39 2.20 22.04
N GLU A 256 -8.69 1.31 21.35
CA GLU A 256 -8.54 -0.08 21.73
C GLU A 256 -7.53 -0.14 22.87
N LYS A 257 -8.01 -0.75 23.95
CA LYS A 257 -7.51 -0.61 25.30
C LYS A 257 -6.59 -1.78 25.62
N ASP A 258 -5.30 -1.50 25.70
CA ASP A 258 -4.33 -2.41 26.30
C ASP A 258 -3.98 -2.00 27.73
N PRO A 259 -3.63 -2.97 28.59
CA PRO A 259 -3.30 -2.74 29.99
C PRO A 259 -1.83 -2.36 30.25
N GLU A 260 -0.98 -2.22 29.24
CA GLU A 260 0.44 -1.89 29.41
C GLU A 260 0.73 -0.47 28.89
N ASP A 261 0.58 0.52 29.78
CA ASP A 261 1.17 1.85 29.60
C ASP A 261 2.70 1.73 29.74
N VAL A 262 3.43 2.30 28.78
CA VAL A 262 4.89 2.44 28.87
C VAL A 262 5.18 3.52 29.91
N ALA A 263 5.96 3.16 30.94
CA ALA A 263 6.20 3.99 32.10
C ALA A 263 6.76 5.38 31.77
N ALA A 264 6.05 6.40 32.28
CA ALA A 264 6.41 7.77 32.63
C ALA A 264 7.77 8.30 32.12
N SER A 265 7.71 9.13 31.08
CA SER A 265 8.67 10.22 30.88
C SER A 265 8.18 11.44 31.66
N GLN A 266 8.99 11.94 32.59
CA GLN A 266 8.74 13.22 33.27
C GLN A 266 8.88 14.36 32.26
N GLY A 267 7.87 15.24 32.16
CA GLY A 267 7.92 16.42 31.31
C GLY A 267 6.54 16.96 30.89
N PRO A 268 6.48 18.12 30.22
CA PRO A 268 5.23 18.79 29.83
C PRO A 268 4.34 17.98 28.89
N GLY A 269 4.92 17.05 28.11
CA GLY A 269 4.17 16.11 27.26
C GLY A 269 3.35 15.07 28.06
N LEU A 270 3.68 14.86 29.34
CA LEU A 270 2.99 13.92 30.22
C LEU A 270 1.55 14.36 30.50
N LEU A 271 1.27 15.67 30.55
CA LEU A 271 -0.09 16.17 30.77
C LEU A 271 -1.02 15.82 29.59
N LEU A 272 -0.55 15.99 28.35
CA LEU A 272 -1.34 15.61 27.16
C LEU A 272 -1.45 14.09 26.99
N ALA A 273 -0.45 13.35 27.48
CA ALA A 273 -0.47 11.88 27.49
C ALA A 273 -1.44 11.33 28.56
N ASP A 274 -1.61 12.04 29.67
CA ASP A 274 -2.56 11.66 30.72
C ASP A 274 -4.00 11.89 30.24
N HIS A 275 -4.76 10.80 30.19
CA HIS A 275 -6.15 10.80 29.80
C HIS A 275 -7.02 11.70 30.69
N ALA A 276 -6.83 11.65 32.01
CA ALA A 276 -7.66 12.38 32.96
C ALA A 276 -7.43 13.89 32.83
N ALA A 277 -6.17 14.30 32.69
CA ALA A 277 -5.80 15.70 32.53
C ALA A 277 -6.36 16.27 31.23
N ARG A 278 -6.21 15.52 30.13
CA ARG A 278 -6.75 15.90 28.83
C ARG A 278 -8.28 15.98 28.83
N GLU A 279 -8.99 15.05 29.47
CA GLU A 279 -10.45 15.08 29.56
C GLU A 279 -10.96 16.30 30.35
N LEU A 280 -10.32 16.60 31.48
CA LEU A 280 -10.67 17.75 32.31
C LEU A 280 -10.37 19.06 31.57
N LEU A 281 -9.20 19.17 30.94
CA LEU A 281 -8.83 20.34 30.15
C LEU A 281 -9.77 20.54 28.96
N MET A 282 -10.14 19.47 28.24
CA MET A 282 -11.11 19.54 27.15
C MET A 282 -12.47 20.06 27.61
N ARG A 283 -12.93 19.64 28.79
CA ARG A 283 -14.20 20.10 29.36
C ARG A 283 -14.17 21.59 29.69
N GLU A 284 -13.14 22.03 30.41
CA GLU A 284 -13.01 23.43 30.80
C GLU A 284 -12.73 24.36 29.60
N VAL A 285 -11.94 23.90 28.61
CA VAL A 285 -11.75 24.64 27.35
C VAL A 285 -13.07 24.77 26.61
N ALA A 286 -13.87 23.70 26.49
CA ALA A 286 -15.18 23.76 25.84
C ALA A 286 -16.15 24.70 26.58
N GLU A 287 -16.13 24.69 27.91
CA GLU A 287 -16.90 25.63 28.73
C GLU A 287 -16.47 27.08 28.48
N ALA A 288 -15.16 27.35 28.47
CA ALA A 288 -14.60 28.67 28.18
C ALA A 288 -14.97 29.17 26.78
N VAL A 289 -14.91 28.30 25.75
CA VAL A 289 -15.34 28.63 24.40
C VAL A 289 -16.83 28.99 24.38
N ALA A 290 -17.69 28.16 25.00
CA ALA A 290 -19.12 28.41 25.04
C ALA A 290 -19.45 29.75 25.70
N PHE A 291 -18.85 30.01 26.86
CA PHE A 291 -18.96 31.29 27.57
C PHE A 291 -18.54 32.47 26.68
N LEU A 292 -17.35 32.41 26.08
CA LEU A 292 -16.83 33.50 25.25
C LEU A 292 -17.66 33.74 23.99
N VAL A 293 -18.22 32.69 23.38
CA VAL A 293 -19.12 32.81 22.23
C VAL A 293 -20.40 33.55 22.61
N GLU A 294 -21.02 33.18 23.73
CA GLU A 294 -22.22 33.84 24.24
C GLU A 294 -21.94 35.30 24.59
N ARG A 295 -20.83 35.58 25.28
CA ARG A 295 -20.42 36.95 25.63
C ARG A 295 -20.11 37.82 24.41
N CYS A 296 -19.48 37.28 23.37
CA CYS A 296 -19.29 38.01 22.13
C CYS A 296 -20.63 38.39 21.49
N ALA A 297 -21.61 37.48 21.48
CA ALA A 297 -22.93 37.73 20.92
C ALA A 297 -23.70 38.80 21.72
N ASP A 298 -23.65 38.74 23.05
CA ASP A 298 -24.30 39.72 23.93
C ASP A 298 -23.74 41.13 23.72
N LEU A 299 -22.41 41.25 23.70
CA LEU A 299 -21.72 42.53 23.49
C LEU A 299 -21.97 43.09 22.09
N ALA A 300 -22.05 42.23 21.06
CA ALA A 300 -22.38 42.63 19.70
C ALA A 300 -23.84 43.07 19.53
N ALA A 301 -24.77 42.45 20.26
CA ALA A 301 -26.20 42.78 20.24
C ALA A 301 -26.54 44.07 20.99
N GLY A 302 -25.56 44.72 21.63
CA GLY A 302 -25.80 45.86 22.53
C GLY A 302 -26.57 45.45 23.80
N GLY A 303 -26.53 44.17 24.16
CA GLY A 303 -27.27 43.60 25.28
C GLY A 303 -26.75 44.10 26.62
N ALA A 304 -27.47 45.08 27.20
CA ALA A 304 -27.54 45.43 28.63
C ALA A 304 -26.25 45.51 29.47
N GLY A 305 -25.07 45.62 28.85
CA GLY A 305 -23.89 46.22 29.48
C GLY A 305 -23.99 47.72 29.32
N SER A 306 -24.89 48.38 30.07
CA SER A 306 -24.67 49.82 30.26
C SER A 306 -23.28 49.96 30.87
N GLU A 307 -22.50 50.89 30.37
CA GLU A 307 -21.17 51.25 30.88
C GLU A 307 -21.19 51.70 32.38
N GLU A 308 -22.32 51.52 33.08
CA GLU A 308 -22.64 52.04 34.41
C GLU A 308 -22.99 50.98 35.47
N TYR A 309 -23.19 49.70 35.15
CA TYR A 309 -23.64 48.73 36.17
C TYR A 309 -22.95 47.36 36.08
N GLY A 310 -21.76 47.25 36.70
CA GLY A 310 -21.01 46.00 36.89
C GLY A 310 -19.59 46.25 37.43
N PRO A 311 -18.97 45.29 38.16
CA PRO A 311 -17.55 45.30 38.50
C PRO A 311 -16.64 45.68 37.31
N ARG A 312 -15.55 46.42 37.57
CA ARG A 312 -14.58 46.85 36.53
C ARG A 312 -14.04 45.69 35.70
N GLU A 313 -13.93 44.51 36.30
CA GLU A 313 -13.43 43.30 35.64
C GLU A 313 -14.38 42.77 34.55
N GLU A 314 -15.66 43.16 34.57
CA GLU A 314 -16.66 42.82 33.54
C GLU A 314 -16.67 43.79 32.36
N GLN A 315 -16.06 44.97 32.51
CA GLN A 315 -16.00 46.02 31.50
C GLN A 315 -14.89 45.73 30.47
N ARG A 316 -14.97 44.56 29.82
CA ARG A 316 -14.09 44.19 28.71
C ARG A 316 -14.74 44.59 27.40
N SER A 317 -13.93 45.11 26.47
CA SER A 317 -14.42 45.46 25.14
C SER A 317 -14.71 44.20 24.30
N LEU A 318 -15.58 44.31 23.29
CA LEU A 318 -15.84 43.20 22.36
C LEU A 318 -14.54 42.64 21.76
N ALA A 319 -13.61 43.51 21.36
CA ALA A 319 -12.33 43.11 20.77
C ALA A 319 -11.44 42.32 21.73
N GLU A 320 -11.48 42.62 23.03
CA GLU A 320 -10.72 41.86 24.04
C GLU A 320 -11.31 40.46 24.25
N VAL A 321 -12.64 40.36 24.33
CA VAL A 321 -13.35 39.08 24.49
C VAL A 321 -13.19 38.20 23.25
N GLU A 322 -13.24 38.79 22.05
CA GLU A 322 -12.88 38.09 20.81
C GLU A 322 -11.43 37.60 20.82
N GLY A 323 -10.51 38.41 21.35
CA GLY A 323 -9.11 38.01 21.55
C GLY A 323 -8.98 36.78 22.46
N PHE A 324 -9.71 36.74 23.58
CA PHE A 324 -9.75 35.56 24.46
C PHE A 324 -10.31 34.34 23.71
N ARG A 325 -11.41 34.51 22.99
CA ARG A 325 -12.05 33.45 22.22
C ARG A 325 -11.10 32.85 21.20
N ASP A 326 -10.41 33.69 20.44
CA ASP A 326 -9.50 33.24 19.39
C ASP A 326 -8.30 32.48 19.95
N LYS A 327 -7.80 32.87 21.13
CA LYS A 327 -6.72 32.16 21.83
C LYS A 327 -7.19 30.81 22.40
N ILE A 328 -8.36 30.75 23.03
CA ILE A 328 -8.91 29.48 23.54
C ILE A 328 -9.30 28.53 22.41
N ASN A 329 -9.83 29.03 21.28
CA ASN A 329 -10.10 28.23 20.08
C ASN A 329 -8.82 27.62 19.50
N LYS A 330 -7.67 28.30 19.61
CA LYS A 330 -6.37 27.70 19.22
C LYS A 330 -6.01 26.54 20.15
N VAL A 331 -6.22 26.68 21.46
CA VAL A 331 -6.01 25.60 22.43
C VAL A 331 -6.94 24.41 22.15
N GLU A 332 -8.22 24.66 21.88
CA GLU A 332 -9.17 23.62 21.47
C GLU A 332 -8.71 22.92 20.18
N GLY A 333 -8.24 23.69 19.19
CA GLY A 333 -7.68 23.17 17.94
C GLY A 333 -6.47 22.26 18.17
N ILE A 334 -5.56 22.62 19.08
CA ILE A 334 -4.41 21.78 19.44
C ILE A 334 -4.88 20.47 20.08
N LEU A 335 -5.81 20.53 21.04
CA LEU A 335 -6.29 19.35 21.77
C LEU A 335 -7.10 18.39 20.89
N THR A 336 -7.88 18.93 19.94
CA THR A 336 -8.78 18.15 19.07
C THR A 336 -8.14 17.73 17.74
N SER A 337 -6.95 18.23 17.41
CA SER A 337 -6.33 17.92 16.12
C SER A 337 -6.06 16.43 15.95
N ARG A 338 -6.25 15.92 14.72
CA ARG A 338 -5.91 14.53 14.37
C ARG A 338 -4.44 14.22 14.67
N ARG A 339 -3.55 15.21 14.52
CA ARG A 339 -2.12 15.08 14.84
C ARG A 339 -1.91 14.78 16.32
N THR A 340 -2.46 15.60 17.21
CA THR A 340 -2.34 15.40 18.67
C THR A 340 -2.94 14.06 19.10
N GLN A 341 -4.12 13.70 18.59
CA GLN A 341 -4.74 12.42 18.88
C GLN A 341 -3.86 11.23 18.46
N ARG A 342 -3.29 11.26 17.25
CA ARG A 342 -2.36 10.22 16.76
C ARG A 342 -1.10 10.14 17.61
N LEU A 343 -0.50 11.28 17.98
CA LEU A 343 0.71 11.32 18.80
C LEU A 343 0.45 10.76 20.21
N VAL A 344 -0.69 11.10 20.82
CA VAL A 344 -1.06 10.55 22.12
C VAL A 344 -1.28 9.04 22.02
N LEU A 345 -2.01 8.55 21.01
CA LEU A 345 -2.19 7.10 20.81
C LEU A 345 -0.88 6.38 20.56
N LEU A 346 0.05 6.99 19.82
CA LEU A 346 1.37 6.43 19.55
C LEU A 346 2.24 6.36 20.80
N HIS A 347 2.04 7.30 21.74
CA HIS A 347 2.75 7.33 23.02
C HIS A 347 2.12 6.43 24.09
N SER A 348 0.79 6.36 24.17
CA SER A 348 0.07 5.65 25.25
C SER A 348 -0.30 4.20 24.89
N SER A 349 -0.48 3.85 23.62
CA SER A 349 -0.95 2.52 23.21
C SER A 349 0.11 1.76 22.41
N LYS A 350 0.60 0.67 23.00
CA LYS A 350 1.52 -0.26 22.34
C LYS A 350 0.90 -0.95 21.12
N SER A 351 -0.37 -1.39 21.17
CA SER A 351 -1.01 -1.98 19.98
C SER A 351 -1.22 -0.99 18.85
N TYR A 352 -1.49 0.28 19.17
CA TYR A 352 -1.59 1.31 18.15
C TYR A 352 -0.25 1.52 17.45
N LEU A 353 0.83 1.63 18.22
CA LEU A 353 2.20 1.67 17.69
C LEU A 353 2.51 0.45 16.83
N GLU A 354 2.19 -0.76 17.29
CA GLU A 354 2.41 -1.97 16.52
C GLU A 354 1.61 -2.00 15.21
N ARG A 355 0.34 -1.57 15.23
CA ARG A 355 -0.48 -1.47 14.02
C ARG A 355 0.08 -0.45 13.05
N ALA A 356 0.51 0.71 13.55
CA ALA A 356 1.13 1.76 12.76
C ALA A 356 2.42 1.24 12.10
N ALA A 357 3.29 0.60 12.89
CA ALA A 357 4.52 -0.01 12.41
C ALA A 357 4.25 -1.10 11.36
N ARG A 358 3.30 -2.00 11.61
CA ARG A 358 2.90 -3.05 10.66
C ARG A 358 2.39 -2.46 9.34
N ARG A 359 1.61 -1.38 9.35
CA ARG A 359 1.14 -0.72 8.12
C ARG A 359 2.31 -0.16 7.29
N ILE A 360 3.26 0.50 7.94
CA ILE A 360 4.47 1.02 7.27
C ILE A 360 5.33 -0.15 6.74
N GLU A 361 5.47 -1.23 7.50
CA GLU A 361 6.20 -2.44 7.07
C GLU A 361 5.53 -3.10 5.86
N VAL A 362 4.20 -3.20 5.84
CA VAL A 362 3.46 -3.73 4.69
C VAL A 362 3.67 -2.84 3.46
N ALA A 363 3.61 -1.52 3.61
CA ALA A 363 3.88 -0.58 2.51
C ALA A 363 5.33 -0.72 1.99
N LYS A 364 6.31 -0.90 2.89
CA LYS A 364 7.72 -1.18 2.53
C LYS A 364 7.84 -2.48 1.74
N GLN A 365 7.18 -3.55 2.18
CA GLN A 365 7.18 -4.84 1.48
C GLN A 365 6.53 -4.76 0.09
N GLN A 366 5.46 -3.97 -0.05
CA GLN A 366 4.78 -3.77 -1.33
C GLN A 366 5.68 -3.09 -2.37
N CYS A 367 6.65 -2.27 -1.95
CA CYS A 367 7.64 -1.70 -2.85
C CYS A 367 8.57 -2.76 -3.47
N GLY A 368 8.81 -3.89 -2.79
CA GLY A 368 9.72 -4.94 -3.26
C GLY A 368 9.07 -6.01 -4.15
N LYS A 369 7.75 -6.24 -4.01
CA LYS A 369 7.04 -7.29 -4.76
C LYS A 369 7.10 -7.13 -6.29
N PRO A 370 6.93 -5.93 -6.87
CA PRO A 370 7.04 -5.74 -8.31
C PRO A 370 8.44 -6.08 -8.84
N GLY A 371 9.49 -5.74 -8.10
CA GLY A 371 10.88 -6.04 -8.48
C GLY A 371 11.17 -7.54 -8.54
N GLN A 372 10.61 -8.33 -7.61
CA GLN A 372 10.72 -9.81 -7.64
C GLN A 372 10.02 -10.40 -8.86
N ARG A 373 8.78 -9.97 -9.14
CA ARG A 373 8.03 -10.40 -10.34
C ARG A 373 8.73 -9.99 -11.64
N LYS A 374 9.36 -8.82 -11.67
CA LYS A 374 10.15 -8.35 -12.81
C LYS A 374 11.35 -9.27 -13.06
N ALA A 375 12.05 -9.70 -12.01
CA ALA A 375 13.18 -10.63 -12.14
C ALA A 375 12.74 -12.01 -12.67
N GLU A 376 11.56 -12.50 -12.29
CA GLU A 376 10.97 -13.72 -12.85
C GLU A 376 10.63 -13.54 -14.35
N LEU A 377 10.00 -12.42 -14.72
CA LEU A 377 9.70 -12.13 -16.13
C LEU A 377 10.96 -11.97 -16.98
N GLU A 378 12.05 -11.42 -16.45
CA GLU A 378 13.34 -11.35 -17.15
C GLU A 378 13.91 -12.75 -17.44
N LYS A 379 13.77 -13.71 -16.53
CA LYS A 379 14.19 -15.11 -16.77
C LYS A 379 13.37 -15.73 -17.90
N VAL A 380 12.05 -15.62 -17.83
CA VAL A 380 11.14 -16.15 -18.86
C VAL A 380 11.44 -15.51 -20.22
N LYS A 381 11.63 -14.19 -20.25
CA LYS A 381 11.99 -13.46 -21.47
C LYS A 381 13.32 -13.93 -22.04
N ALA A 382 14.34 -14.17 -21.21
CA ALA A 382 15.64 -14.67 -21.66
C ALA A 382 15.53 -16.08 -22.25
N GLU A 383 14.73 -16.96 -21.65
CA GLU A 383 14.45 -18.31 -22.15
C GLU A 383 13.74 -18.26 -23.52
N GLN A 384 12.66 -17.47 -23.63
CA GLN A 384 11.91 -17.32 -24.88
C GLN A 384 12.75 -16.70 -26.00
N LEU A 385 13.62 -15.75 -25.66
CA LEU A 385 14.54 -15.15 -26.62
C LEU A 385 15.61 -16.17 -27.08
N ALA A 386 16.10 -17.02 -26.19
CA ALA A 386 17.02 -18.10 -26.55
C ALA A 386 16.35 -19.15 -27.44
N GLU A 387 15.09 -19.51 -27.15
CA GLU A 387 14.30 -20.43 -27.95
C GLU A 387 14.00 -19.87 -29.35
N ALA A 388 13.58 -18.60 -29.44
CA ALA A 388 13.39 -17.92 -30.72
C ALA A 388 14.69 -17.89 -31.55
N LYS A 389 15.85 -17.63 -30.91
CA LYS A 389 17.16 -17.70 -31.58
C LYS A 389 17.50 -19.09 -32.10
N ARG A 390 17.22 -20.14 -31.32
CA ARG A 390 17.43 -21.54 -31.73
C ARG A 390 16.54 -21.89 -32.91
N ALA A 391 15.24 -21.58 -32.85
CA ALA A 391 14.30 -21.80 -33.94
C ALA A 391 14.72 -21.06 -35.21
N ARG A 392 15.15 -19.79 -35.13
CA ARG A 392 15.67 -19.03 -36.28
C ARG A 392 16.93 -19.66 -36.88
N ALA A 393 17.88 -20.08 -36.04
CA ALA A 393 19.10 -20.75 -36.52
C ALA A 393 18.80 -22.10 -37.19
N GLU A 394 17.80 -22.83 -36.71
CA GLU A 394 17.35 -24.08 -37.31
C GLU A 394 16.63 -23.85 -38.64
N ILE A 395 15.80 -22.82 -38.72
CA ILE A 395 15.21 -22.34 -39.97
C ILE A 395 16.34 -22.10 -40.97
N ASP A 396 17.32 -21.24 -40.66
CA ASP A 396 18.41 -20.90 -41.59
C ASP A 396 19.21 -22.14 -42.06
N LYS A 397 19.45 -23.11 -41.17
CA LYS A 397 20.06 -24.39 -41.53
C LYS A 397 19.19 -25.17 -42.51
N LEU A 398 17.90 -25.34 -42.21
CA LEU A 398 16.96 -26.05 -43.08
C LEU A 398 16.79 -25.34 -44.43
N LYS A 399 16.77 -24.00 -44.45
CA LYS A 399 16.76 -23.21 -45.68
C LYS A 399 17.97 -23.54 -46.54
N SER A 400 19.18 -23.43 -45.99
CA SER A 400 20.41 -23.71 -46.73
C SER A 400 20.48 -25.15 -47.25
N ALA A 401 20.08 -26.13 -46.44
CA ALA A 401 20.03 -27.53 -46.83
C ALA A 401 18.98 -27.80 -47.93
N THR A 402 17.84 -27.10 -47.87
CA THR A 402 16.75 -27.23 -48.86
C THR A 402 17.15 -26.61 -50.19
N VAL A 403 17.86 -25.48 -50.17
CA VAL A 403 18.43 -24.86 -51.38
C VAL A 403 19.49 -25.77 -52.01
N ALA A 404 20.42 -26.33 -51.22
CA ALA A 404 21.42 -27.26 -51.74
C ALA A 404 20.78 -28.53 -52.34
N ALA A 405 19.83 -29.16 -51.63
CA ALA A 405 19.13 -30.34 -52.11
C ALA A 405 18.33 -30.06 -53.40
N LYS A 406 17.81 -28.83 -53.55
CA LYS A 406 17.15 -28.37 -54.77
C LYS A 406 18.14 -28.23 -55.92
N GLU A 407 19.27 -27.57 -55.70
CA GLU A 407 20.32 -27.39 -56.73
C GLU A 407 20.88 -28.73 -57.21
N ASP A 408 21.12 -29.67 -56.30
CA ASP A 408 21.55 -31.04 -56.63
C ASP A 408 20.50 -31.76 -57.50
N LEU A 409 19.22 -31.68 -57.13
CA LEU A 409 18.13 -32.31 -57.87
C LEU A 409 17.94 -31.68 -59.26
N GLU A 410 18.03 -30.36 -59.38
CA GLU A 410 18.00 -29.64 -60.66
C GLU A 410 19.17 -30.04 -61.57
N GLY A 411 20.37 -30.20 -61.00
CA GLY A 411 21.56 -30.67 -61.70
C GLY A 411 21.40 -32.09 -62.23
N GLU A 412 20.93 -33.02 -61.39
CA GLU A 412 20.67 -34.40 -61.78
C GLU A 412 19.58 -34.52 -62.86
N LEU A 413 18.48 -33.78 -62.71
CA LEU A 413 17.39 -33.77 -63.69
C LEU A 413 17.84 -33.13 -65.00
N SER A 414 18.57 -32.02 -64.96
CA SER A 414 19.07 -31.35 -66.17
C SER A 414 20.05 -32.23 -66.95
N ALA A 415 20.92 -32.96 -66.25
CA ALA A 415 21.83 -33.93 -66.86
C ALA A 415 21.06 -35.10 -67.52
N HIS A 416 19.99 -35.58 -66.89
CA HIS A 416 19.19 -36.68 -67.40
C HIS A 416 18.33 -36.29 -68.61
N PHE A 417 17.63 -35.15 -68.54
CA PHE A 417 16.74 -34.68 -69.61
C PHE A 417 17.46 -33.90 -70.72
N LYS A 418 18.76 -33.60 -70.57
CA LYS A 418 19.56 -32.80 -71.51
C LYS A 418 18.93 -31.43 -71.82
N SER A 419 18.18 -30.90 -70.86
CA SER A 419 17.49 -29.61 -70.91
C SER A 419 17.63 -28.93 -69.55
N THR A 420 17.53 -27.61 -69.52
CA THR A 420 17.61 -26.88 -68.24
C THR A 420 16.32 -27.08 -67.45
N VAL A 421 16.41 -27.82 -66.35
CA VAL A 421 15.29 -28.04 -65.42
C VAL A 421 15.44 -27.09 -64.24
N ARG A 422 14.38 -26.34 -63.94
CA ARG A 422 14.28 -25.49 -62.74
C ARG A 422 13.04 -25.85 -61.95
N ILE A 423 13.21 -26.05 -60.65
CA ILE A 423 12.15 -26.30 -59.68
C ILE A 423 11.70 -24.94 -59.14
N VAL A 424 10.42 -24.64 -59.35
CA VAL A 424 9.79 -23.37 -59.01
C VAL A 424 8.61 -23.63 -58.06
N GLY A 425 8.33 -22.72 -57.13
CA GLY A 425 7.25 -22.87 -56.14
C GLY A 425 7.60 -22.24 -54.80
N GLU A 426 6.80 -22.51 -53.76
CA GLU A 426 6.99 -21.98 -52.38
C GLU A 426 8.36 -22.31 -51.76
N ILE A 427 9.06 -23.32 -52.30
CA ILE A 427 10.46 -23.63 -51.99
C ILE A 427 11.40 -22.42 -52.24
N LEU A 428 11.01 -21.48 -53.11
CA LEU A 428 11.75 -20.23 -53.40
C LEU A 428 11.38 -19.04 -52.50
N GLN A 429 10.26 -19.10 -51.78
CA GLN A 429 9.83 -18.05 -50.85
C GLN A 429 10.37 -18.26 -49.42
N ILE A 430 11.24 -19.27 -49.25
CA ILE A 430 11.75 -19.75 -47.97
C ILE A 430 12.47 -18.66 -47.18
#